data_AF-A0A2H3U6S1-F1
#
_entry.id   AF-A0A2H3U6S1-F1
#
_cell.length_a   1.000
_cell.length_b   1.000
_cell.length_c   1.000
_cell.angle_alpha   90.00
_cell.angle_beta   90.00
_cell.angle_gamma   90.00
#
_symmetry.space_group_name_H-M   'P 1'
#
loop_
_entity.id
_entity.type
_entity.pdbx_description
1 polymer ?
#
loop_
_entity_poly.entity_id
_entity_poly.type
_entity_poly.pdbx_seq_one_letter_code
_entity_poly.pdbx_strand_id
1 'polypeptide(L)'
;MSLSKPERVHDLIAQNPRVRVWVHPLEWSEIHLKLLNASFTEIDTDEISENHEDGTPAVSDYRIVRQFAQTSMKSKNLKILICDNGPLKLLRPRGYFCFGEEKPLDLQGAIFNQREAVHKDSYAGAFAFIQGNLIRNLREGLFPLPNRLRHDPAAKWLRELRVKKIEPQDQWRDPYILCVLLGLAQSQAEDKTSPKYPFAQDHIFKTCAALTDDKNEDFMYFYTAEFSVAFISKFEYPLDLKKPKDAMSSELSIGRKQILYRPYKTFRARLLAEISSAL
;
A
#
# COMPACT_ATOMS: atom_id res chain seq x y z
N MET A 1 34.33 19.42 3.12
CA MET A 1 33.41 18.96 4.18
C MET A 1 32.82 17.63 3.72
N SER A 2 33.24 16.50 4.28
CA SER A 2 32.59 15.22 4.01
C SER A 2 31.20 15.26 4.62
N LEU A 3 30.15 15.20 3.78
CA LEU A 3 28.78 15.02 4.26
C LEU A 3 28.74 13.71 5.05
N SER A 4 28.34 13.78 6.32
CA SER A 4 28.13 12.59 7.15
C SER A 4 27.12 11.68 6.46
N LYS A 5 27.33 10.36 6.53
CA LYS A 5 26.39 9.38 5.97
C LYS A 5 25.03 9.62 6.64
N PRO A 6 23.94 9.84 5.89
CA PRO A 6 22.64 10.09 6.48
C PRO A 6 22.25 8.88 7.32
N GLU A 7 21.87 9.13 8.57
CA GLU A 7 21.44 8.09 9.48
C GLU A 7 19.93 7.97 9.46
N ARG A 8 19.16 9.04 9.24
CA ARG A 8 17.68 9.00 9.23
C ARG A 8 17.15 9.71 7.98
N VAL A 9 15.86 9.55 7.67
CA VAL A 9 15.27 10.30 6.53
C VAL A 9 15.36 11.82 6.78
N HIS A 10 15.32 12.27 8.03
CA HIS A 10 15.57 13.68 8.39
C HIS A 10 16.95 14.18 7.92
N ASP A 11 17.98 13.34 7.97
CA ASP A 11 19.32 13.71 7.49
C ASP A 11 19.34 13.86 5.96
N LEU A 12 18.59 13.03 5.24
CA LEU A 12 18.43 13.18 3.79
C LEU A 12 17.78 14.52 3.42
N ILE A 13 16.84 15.00 4.22
CA ILE A 13 16.20 16.32 4.02
C ILE A 13 17.18 17.45 4.25
N ALA A 14 17.94 17.38 5.34
CA ALA A 14 18.97 18.38 5.64
C ALA A 14 20.03 18.45 4.53
N GLN A 15 20.36 17.29 3.92
CA GLN A 15 21.32 17.18 2.83
C GLN A 15 20.74 17.58 1.46
N ASN A 16 19.42 17.63 1.31
CA ASN A 16 18.74 17.97 0.05
C ASN A 16 17.72 19.11 0.22
N PRO A 17 18.15 20.32 0.64
CA PRO A 17 17.24 21.41 1.03
C PRO A 17 16.37 21.96 -0.11
N ARG A 18 16.72 21.67 -1.37
CA ARG A 18 15.94 22.06 -2.57
C ARG A 18 14.98 20.98 -3.02
N VAL A 19 15.05 19.79 -2.44
CA VAL A 19 14.14 18.68 -2.70
C VAL A 19 13.17 18.62 -1.53
N ARG A 20 11.88 18.76 -1.83
CA ARG A 20 10.83 18.55 -0.84
C ARG A 20 10.68 17.05 -0.58
N VAL A 21 11.56 16.52 0.26
CA VAL A 21 11.56 15.10 0.69
C VAL A 21 10.60 14.88 1.86
N TRP A 22 10.41 15.90 2.71
CA TRP A 22 9.38 15.89 3.75
C TRP A 22 8.08 16.50 3.20
N VAL A 23 7.26 15.64 2.59
CA VAL A 23 5.94 16.00 2.06
C VAL A 23 4.93 14.92 2.41
N HIS A 24 3.67 15.28 2.26
CA HIS A 24 2.57 14.34 2.42
C HIS A 24 2.80 13.10 1.53
N PRO A 25 2.56 11.86 2.00
CA PRO A 25 2.72 10.61 1.22
C PRO A 25 2.12 10.62 -0.20
N LEU A 26 0.96 11.24 -0.38
CA LEU A 26 0.35 11.46 -1.70
C LEU A 26 1.17 12.35 -2.66
N GLU A 27 2.07 13.19 -2.16
CA GLU A 27 3.04 13.97 -2.94
C GLU A 27 4.33 13.19 -3.25
N TRP A 28 4.47 11.95 -2.73
CA TRP A 28 5.64 11.14 -3.03
C TRP A 28 5.74 10.86 -4.53
N SER A 29 6.97 10.99 -5.01
CA SER A 29 7.39 10.83 -6.40
C SER A 29 8.54 9.83 -6.49
N GLU A 30 9.03 9.55 -7.70
CA GLU A 30 10.18 8.65 -7.93
C GLU A 30 11.43 9.02 -7.11
N ILE A 31 11.58 10.30 -6.76
CA ILE A 31 12.68 10.75 -5.90
C ILE A 31 12.62 10.07 -4.53
N HIS A 32 11.42 9.85 -3.98
CA HIS A 32 11.24 9.21 -2.68
C HIS A 32 11.62 7.73 -2.72
N LEU A 33 11.28 7.03 -3.81
CA LEU A 33 11.72 5.65 -4.04
C LEU A 33 13.24 5.56 -4.07
N LYS A 34 13.91 6.43 -4.83
CA LYS A 34 15.38 6.48 -4.91
C LYS A 34 16.02 6.78 -3.56
N LEU A 35 15.50 7.76 -2.82
CA LEU A 35 16.02 8.14 -1.52
C LEU A 35 15.88 7.04 -0.46
N LEU A 36 14.80 6.26 -0.54
CA LEU A 36 14.55 5.14 0.38
C LEU A 36 15.28 3.86 -0.03
N ASN A 37 15.96 3.86 -1.18
CA ASN A 37 16.51 2.68 -1.84
C ASN A 37 15.43 1.61 -2.03
N ALA A 38 14.28 2.03 -2.56
CA ALA A 38 13.12 1.18 -2.83
C ALA A 38 12.87 1.09 -4.35
N SER A 39 12.54 -0.10 -4.83
CA SER A 39 12.27 -0.36 -6.25
C SER A 39 11.10 -1.31 -6.43
N PHE A 40 10.44 -1.23 -7.60
CA PHE A 40 9.41 -2.19 -7.99
C PHE A 40 10.04 -3.27 -8.87
N THR A 41 9.75 -4.52 -8.56
CA THR A 41 10.25 -5.71 -9.26
C THR A 41 9.06 -6.52 -9.76
N GLU A 42 9.17 -7.08 -10.96
CA GLU A 42 8.12 -7.98 -11.47
C GLU A 42 8.33 -9.37 -10.91
N ILE A 43 7.25 -9.94 -10.37
CA ILE A 43 7.22 -11.34 -9.97
C ILE A 43 6.55 -12.07 -11.12
N ASP A 44 7.26 -13.05 -11.68
CA ASP A 44 6.73 -13.89 -12.74
C ASP A 44 5.41 -14.52 -12.28
N THR A 45 4.39 -14.40 -13.12
CA THR A 45 3.15 -15.14 -12.92
C THR A 45 3.42 -16.57 -13.31
N ASP A 46 3.58 -17.46 -12.34
CA ASP A 46 3.52 -18.90 -12.60
C ASP A 46 2.31 -19.17 -13.49
N GLU A 47 2.55 -19.83 -14.63
CA GLU A 47 1.51 -20.22 -15.56
C GLU A 47 0.43 -20.94 -14.76
N ILE A 48 -0.81 -20.48 -14.90
CA ILE A 48 -1.96 -21.00 -14.16
C ILE A 48 -2.04 -22.50 -14.43
N SER A 49 -1.51 -23.33 -13.52
CA SER A 49 -1.73 -24.75 -13.54
C SER A 49 -3.20 -24.96 -13.19
N GLU A 50 -4.03 -25.27 -14.19
CA GLU A 50 -5.47 -25.56 -14.07
C GLU A 50 -5.79 -26.80 -13.23
N ASN A 51 -4.85 -27.30 -12.43
CA ASN A 51 -4.97 -28.55 -11.69
C ASN A 51 -5.08 -28.27 -10.19
N HIS A 52 -6.25 -27.82 -9.76
CA HIS A 52 -6.80 -28.17 -8.45
C HIS A 52 -8.32 -28.08 -8.49
N GLU A 53 -8.97 -29.22 -8.74
CA GLU A 53 -10.34 -29.48 -8.30
C GLU A 53 -10.34 -29.60 -6.77
N ASP A 54 -11.21 -28.88 -6.06
CA ASP A 54 -12.49 -29.44 -5.59
C ASP A 54 -13.12 -28.47 -4.58
N GLY A 55 -14.36 -28.08 -4.85
CA GLY A 55 -15.05 -27.02 -4.12
C GLY A 55 -15.80 -26.15 -5.10
N THR A 56 -17.01 -26.59 -5.48
CA THR A 56 -17.96 -25.80 -6.27
C THR A 56 -17.99 -24.36 -5.74
N PRO A 57 -17.45 -23.37 -6.48
CA PRO A 57 -17.61 -21.99 -6.08
C PRO A 57 -19.11 -21.71 -6.08
N ALA A 58 -19.63 -21.11 -5.00
CA ALA A 58 -21.03 -20.74 -4.97
C ALA A 58 -21.35 -19.92 -6.22
N VAL A 59 -22.42 -20.29 -6.95
CA VAL A 59 -22.90 -19.59 -8.17
C VAL A 59 -23.07 -18.07 -7.94
N SER A 60 -23.13 -17.61 -6.69
CA SER A 60 -23.09 -16.20 -6.33
C SER A 60 -21.75 -15.52 -6.61
N ASP A 61 -20.63 -16.17 -6.29
CA ASP A 61 -19.29 -15.54 -6.32
C ASP A 61 -18.87 -15.18 -7.75
N TYR A 62 -19.17 -16.02 -8.76
CA TYR A 62 -18.81 -15.70 -10.14
C TYR A 62 -19.50 -14.41 -10.64
N ARG A 63 -20.75 -14.17 -10.23
CA ARG A 63 -21.50 -12.98 -10.62
C ARG A 63 -20.88 -11.74 -10.00
N ILE A 64 -20.52 -11.84 -8.72
CA ILE A 64 -19.88 -10.76 -7.97
C ILE A 64 -18.51 -10.45 -8.57
N VAL A 65 -17.71 -11.45 -8.94
CA VAL A 65 -16.41 -11.25 -9.59
C VAL A 65 -16.56 -10.62 -10.97
N ARG A 66 -17.51 -11.10 -11.79
CA ARG A 66 -17.78 -10.47 -13.10
C ARG A 66 -18.20 -9.02 -12.95
N GLN A 67 -19.06 -8.72 -11.98
CA GLN A 67 -19.46 -7.34 -11.67
C GLN A 67 -18.31 -6.51 -11.11
N PHE A 68 -17.43 -7.11 -10.30
CA PHE A 68 -16.20 -6.49 -9.80
C PHE A 68 -15.26 -6.08 -10.94
N ALA A 69 -15.09 -6.94 -11.95
CA ALA A 69 -14.28 -6.62 -13.12
C ALA A 69 -14.82 -5.41 -13.90
N GLN A 70 -16.15 -5.28 -14.01
CA GLN A 70 -16.82 -4.31 -14.89
C GLN A 70 -17.23 -3.00 -14.19
N THR A 71 -17.16 -2.94 -12.85
CA THR A 71 -17.59 -1.75 -12.11
C THR A 71 -16.43 -0.80 -11.85
N SER A 72 -16.71 0.50 -11.86
CA SER A 72 -15.77 1.53 -11.38
C SER A 72 -15.63 1.53 -9.86
N MET A 73 -16.64 1.04 -9.12
CA MET A 73 -16.63 0.98 -7.65
C MET A 73 -16.29 -0.42 -7.14
N LYS A 74 -15.03 -0.82 -7.33
CA LYS A 74 -14.55 -2.18 -7.04
C LYS A 74 -14.51 -2.53 -5.55
N SER A 75 -14.35 -1.53 -4.68
CA SER A 75 -14.25 -1.70 -3.23
C SER A 75 -15.43 -2.45 -2.59
N LYS A 76 -16.66 -2.21 -3.05
CA LYS A 76 -17.86 -2.86 -2.51
C LYS A 76 -17.88 -4.35 -2.80
N ASN A 77 -17.63 -4.73 -4.05
CA ASN A 77 -17.66 -6.13 -4.47
C ASN A 77 -16.48 -6.90 -3.88
N LEU A 78 -15.30 -6.27 -3.78
CA LEU A 78 -14.17 -6.88 -3.10
C LEU A 78 -14.50 -7.22 -1.65
N LYS A 79 -15.10 -6.28 -0.89
CA LYS A 79 -15.49 -6.52 0.50
C LYS A 79 -16.39 -7.75 0.62
N ILE A 80 -17.35 -7.92 -0.29
CA ILE A 80 -18.21 -9.11 -0.29
C ILE A 80 -17.39 -10.39 -0.50
N LEU A 81 -16.44 -10.37 -1.44
CA LEU A 81 -15.61 -11.53 -1.79
C LEU A 81 -14.64 -11.94 -0.67
N ILE A 82 -14.02 -10.99 0.02
CA ILE A 82 -12.93 -11.27 0.98
C ILE A 82 -13.33 -11.14 2.45
N CYS A 83 -14.34 -10.34 2.78
CA CYS A 83 -14.84 -10.19 4.15
C CYS A 83 -16.13 -10.96 4.39
N ASP A 84 -17.20 -10.62 3.68
CA ASP A 84 -18.53 -11.12 4.04
C ASP A 84 -18.59 -12.65 3.83
N ASN A 85 -17.98 -13.13 2.75
CA ASN A 85 -17.85 -14.55 2.47
C ASN A 85 -16.47 -15.14 2.82
N GLY A 86 -15.49 -14.33 3.24
CA GLY A 86 -14.07 -14.70 3.26
C GLY A 86 -13.37 -14.68 4.64
N PRO A 87 -12.08 -15.05 4.67
CA PRO A 87 -11.30 -15.19 5.90
C PRO A 87 -10.78 -13.86 6.45
N LEU A 88 -10.98 -12.75 5.73
CA LEU A 88 -10.49 -11.44 6.15
C LEU A 88 -11.56 -10.67 6.92
N LYS A 89 -11.10 -9.71 7.72
CA LYS A 89 -11.92 -8.73 8.42
C LYS A 89 -11.45 -7.33 8.04
N LEU A 90 -12.39 -6.48 7.66
CA LEU A 90 -12.13 -5.06 7.41
C LEU A 90 -11.81 -4.38 8.73
N LEU A 91 -10.65 -3.71 8.80
CA LEU A 91 -10.24 -2.94 9.97
C LEU A 91 -10.81 -1.52 9.95
N ARG A 92 -11.16 -1.02 11.14
CA ARG A 92 -11.51 0.37 11.41
C ARG A 92 -10.91 0.74 12.79
N PRO A 93 -10.14 1.83 12.94
CA PRO A 93 -9.85 2.88 11.95
C PRO A 93 -9.04 2.37 10.74
N ARG A 94 -9.02 3.17 9.66
CA ARG A 94 -8.12 2.90 8.53
C ARG A 94 -6.70 2.97 9.09
N GLY A 95 -5.84 2.00 8.74
CA GLY A 95 -4.44 2.02 9.17
C GLY A 95 -3.78 3.35 8.81
N TYR A 96 -2.64 3.64 9.42
CA TYR A 96 -1.95 4.92 9.27
C TYR A 96 -0.51 4.74 8.81
N PHE A 97 0.03 5.81 8.26
CA PHE A 97 1.44 5.98 8.00
C PHE A 97 1.96 7.10 8.89
N CYS A 98 3.01 6.83 9.63
CA CYS A 98 3.68 7.83 10.47
C CYS A 98 5.06 8.14 9.92
N PHE A 99 5.41 9.42 10.00
CA PHE A 99 6.76 9.88 9.74
C PHE A 99 7.23 10.64 10.98
N GLY A 100 8.16 10.05 11.73
CA GLY A 100 8.62 10.58 13.01
C GLY A 100 7.49 10.75 14.02
N GLU A 101 7.50 11.87 14.74
CA GLU A 101 6.50 12.22 15.75
C GLU A 101 5.31 13.02 15.20
N GLU A 102 5.17 13.12 13.87
CA GLU A 102 4.05 13.84 13.27
C GLU A 102 2.71 13.09 13.41
N LYS A 103 1.62 13.83 13.17
CA LYS A 103 0.28 13.24 13.18
C LYS A 103 0.19 12.09 12.17
N PRO A 104 -0.37 10.92 12.57
CA PRO A 104 -0.55 9.79 11.68
C PRO A 104 -1.36 10.21 10.46
N LEU A 105 -0.88 9.81 9.28
CA LEU A 105 -1.63 9.95 8.05
C LEU A 105 -2.53 8.74 7.86
N ASP A 106 -3.84 8.96 7.82
CA ASP A 106 -4.80 7.92 7.46
C ASP A 106 -4.51 7.37 6.05
N LEU A 107 -4.17 6.08 5.99
CA LEU A 107 -4.09 5.35 4.74
C LEU A 107 -5.47 5.28 4.11
N GLN A 108 -5.53 5.58 2.82
CA GLN A 108 -6.78 5.57 2.09
C GLN A 108 -6.91 4.25 1.33
N GLY A 109 -8.12 3.69 1.39
CA GLY A 109 -8.40 2.36 0.87
C GLY A 109 -9.13 1.50 1.91
N ALA A 110 -9.29 0.23 1.57
CA ALA A 110 -9.82 -0.76 2.49
C ALA A 110 -8.67 -1.60 3.05
N ILE A 111 -8.52 -1.63 4.37
CA ILE A 111 -7.44 -2.35 5.05
C ILE A 111 -8.05 -3.54 5.78
N PHE A 112 -7.39 -4.68 5.66
CA PHE A 112 -7.87 -5.97 6.12
C PHE A 112 -6.82 -6.67 6.96
N ASN A 113 -7.29 -7.50 7.87
CA ASN A 113 -6.49 -8.46 8.62
C ASN A 113 -7.14 -9.85 8.58
N GLN A 114 -6.37 -10.90 8.85
CA GLN A 114 -6.89 -12.26 8.97
C GLN A 114 -7.83 -12.36 10.16
N ARG A 115 -9.03 -12.94 9.96
CA ARG A 115 -10.07 -13.03 11.00
C ARG A 115 -9.61 -13.81 12.22
N GLU A 116 -8.77 -14.82 12.03
CA GLU A 116 -8.27 -15.71 13.08
C GLU A 116 -7.09 -15.12 13.86
N ALA A 117 -6.31 -14.22 13.25
CA ALA A 117 -5.14 -13.59 13.87
C ALA A 117 -5.48 -12.39 14.78
N VAL A 118 -6.73 -11.92 14.74
CA VAL A 118 -7.13 -10.68 15.41
C VAL A 118 -7.50 -10.96 16.86
N HIS A 119 -6.60 -10.64 17.79
CA HIS A 119 -7.02 -10.23 19.12
C HIS A 119 -7.97 -9.03 18.98
N LYS A 120 -8.98 -8.93 19.86
CA LYS A 120 -10.08 -7.95 19.73
C LYS A 120 -9.60 -6.49 19.56
N ASP A 121 -8.36 -6.21 20.01
CA ASP A 121 -7.70 -4.91 20.01
C ASP A 121 -6.47 -4.82 19.09
N SER A 122 -6.23 -5.82 18.22
CA SER A 122 -5.15 -5.77 17.22
C SER A 122 -5.57 -4.91 16.02
N TYR A 123 -4.77 -3.87 15.75
CA TYR A 123 -4.94 -2.95 14.62
C TYR A 123 -3.92 -3.20 13.51
N ALA A 124 -3.16 -4.29 13.58
CA ALA A 124 -2.13 -4.65 12.60
C ALA A 124 -2.77 -4.99 11.25
N GLY A 125 -2.71 -4.06 10.30
CA GLY A 125 -3.17 -4.30 8.93
C GLY A 125 -2.20 -5.22 8.19
N ALA A 126 -2.74 -6.19 7.46
CA ALA A 126 -1.95 -7.16 6.70
C ALA A 126 -2.11 -6.97 5.19
N PHE A 127 -3.33 -6.65 4.74
CA PHE A 127 -3.67 -6.48 3.34
C PHE A 127 -4.38 -5.15 3.10
N ALA A 128 -3.97 -4.39 2.07
CA ALA A 128 -4.67 -3.19 1.62
C ALA A 128 -5.26 -3.35 0.22
N PHE A 129 -6.44 -2.76 0.01
CA PHE A 129 -7.03 -2.61 -1.31
C PHE A 129 -7.16 -1.13 -1.67
N ILE A 130 -6.60 -0.78 -2.84
CA ILE A 130 -6.48 0.59 -3.31
C ILE A 130 -7.06 0.66 -4.74
N GLN A 131 -7.77 1.76 -5.03
CA GLN A 131 -8.22 2.07 -6.38
C GLN A 131 -7.40 3.26 -6.93
N GLY A 132 -6.93 3.19 -8.18
CA GLY A 132 -6.08 4.22 -8.77
C GLY A 132 -6.76 5.59 -8.85
N ASN A 133 -8.06 5.61 -9.15
CA ASN A 133 -8.87 6.84 -9.14
C ASN A 133 -8.87 7.54 -7.78
N LEU A 134 -8.85 6.77 -6.68
CA LEU A 134 -8.84 7.27 -5.32
C LEU A 134 -7.53 8.00 -5.05
N ILE A 135 -6.39 7.42 -5.45
CA ILE A 135 -5.07 8.07 -5.31
C ILE A 135 -5.08 9.42 -6.03
N ARG A 136 -5.57 9.45 -7.28
CA ARG A 136 -5.67 10.69 -8.06
C ARG A 136 -6.58 11.72 -7.39
N ASN A 137 -7.79 11.34 -6.97
CA ASN A 137 -8.73 12.22 -6.29
C ASN A 137 -8.15 12.80 -5.00
N LEU A 138 -7.40 12.00 -4.24
CA LEU A 138 -6.75 12.42 -3.01
C LEU A 138 -5.61 13.41 -3.29
N ARG A 139 -4.79 13.17 -4.32
CA ARG A 139 -3.77 14.13 -4.79
C ARG A 139 -4.37 15.45 -5.21
N GLU A 140 -5.47 15.40 -5.97
CA GLU A 140 -6.20 16.60 -6.33
C GLU A 140 -6.72 17.36 -5.09
N GLY A 141 -7.07 16.63 -4.02
CA GLY A 141 -7.51 17.17 -2.73
C GLY A 141 -6.43 17.95 -1.97
N LEU A 142 -5.14 17.66 -2.20
CA LEU A 142 -4.02 18.40 -1.62
C LEU A 142 -3.92 19.84 -2.14
N PHE A 143 -4.51 20.11 -3.31
CA PHE A 143 -4.49 21.40 -3.98
C PHE A 143 -5.91 21.94 -4.12
N PRO A 144 -6.53 22.40 -3.01
CA PRO A 144 -7.89 22.91 -3.03
C PRO A 144 -7.97 24.20 -3.86
N LEU A 145 -9.05 24.35 -4.62
CA LEU A 145 -9.33 25.58 -5.35
C LEU A 145 -9.80 26.68 -4.38
N PRO A 146 -9.39 27.95 -4.54
CA PRO A 146 -9.67 29.04 -3.61
C PRO A 146 -11.17 29.34 -3.39
N ASN A 147 -12.06 28.83 -4.24
CA ASN A 147 -13.50 28.88 -4.01
C ASN A 147 -14.23 27.87 -4.90
N ARG A 148 -15.11 27.01 -4.37
CA ARG A 148 -15.89 26.06 -5.20
C ARG A 148 -16.95 26.75 -6.08
N LEU A 149 -17.34 27.97 -5.71
CA LEU A 149 -18.46 28.71 -6.33
C LEU A 149 -18.05 29.61 -7.50
N ARG A 150 -16.75 29.91 -7.65
CA ARG A 150 -16.24 30.72 -8.77
C ARG A 150 -15.35 29.87 -9.65
N HIS A 151 -15.74 29.74 -10.91
CA HIS A 151 -14.95 29.06 -11.92
C HIS A 151 -13.72 29.90 -12.27
N ASP A 152 -12.56 29.52 -11.73
CA ASP A 152 -11.26 30.10 -12.08
C ASP A 152 -10.47 29.08 -12.94
N PRO A 153 -10.41 29.27 -14.27
CA PRO A 153 -9.69 28.36 -15.16
C PRO A 153 -8.18 28.36 -14.92
N ALA A 154 -7.60 29.48 -14.47
CA ALA A 154 -6.17 29.56 -14.21
C ALA A 154 -5.79 28.77 -12.94
N ALA A 155 -6.58 28.90 -11.88
CA ALA A 155 -6.40 28.09 -10.67
C ALA A 155 -6.58 26.59 -10.95
N LYS A 156 -7.55 26.22 -11.79
CA LYS A 156 -7.77 24.83 -12.22
C LYS A 156 -6.57 24.29 -13.01
N TRP A 157 -6.06 25.06 -13.98
CA TRP A 157 -4.88 24.69 -14.75
C TRP A 157 -3.63 24.53 -13.86
N LEU A 158 -3.40 25.46 -12.93
CA LEU A 158 -2.27 25.35 -11.98
C LEU A 158 -2.38 24.11 -11.08
N ARG A 159 -3.60 23.74 -10.65
CA ARG A 159 -3.87 22.50 -9.92
C ARG A 159 -3.52 21.28 -10.76
N GLU A 160 -3.98 21.23 -12.01
CA GLU A 160 -3.67 20.14 -12.94
C GLU A 160 -2.16 19.99 -13.16
N LEU A 161 -1.44 21.10 -13.32
CA LEU A 161 0.03 21.09 -13.44
C LEU A 161 0.72 20.55 -12.18
N ARG A 162 0.23 20.91 -10.99
CA ARG A 162 0.79 20.40 -9.71
C ARG A 162 0.55 18.90 -9.53
N VAL A 163 -0.65 18.43 -9.85
CA VAL A 163 -0.98 16.99 -9.79
C VAL A 163 -0.14 16.21 -10.79
N LYS A 164 -0.03 16.69 -12.04
CA LYS A 164 0.80 16.06 -13.08
C LYS A 164 2.28 15.97 -12.69
N LYS A 165 2.78 16.89 -11.86
CA LYS A 165 4.17 16.87 -11.38
C LYS A 165 4.44 15.73 -10.38
N ILE A 166 3.43 15.33 -9.61
CA ILE A 166 3.55 14.26 -8.60
C ILE A 166 3.04 12.91 -9.11
N GLU A 167 2.25 12.88 -10.18
CA GLU A 167 1.84 11.64 -10.82
C GLU A 167 3.06 10.88 -11.37
N PRO A 168 3.17 9.57 -11.10
CA PRO A 168 4.25 8.75 -11.64
C PRO A 168 4.10 8.58 -13.16
N GLN A 169 5.19 8.27 -13.84
CA GLN A 169 5.15 7.93 -15.27
C GLN A 169 4.34 6.64 -15.52
N ASP A 170 4.51 5.64 -14.65
CA ASP A 170 3.72 4.42 -14.61
C ASP A 170 2.83 4.43 -13.35
N GLN A 171 1.51 4.48 -13.53
CA GLN A 171 0.54 4.44 -12.42
C GLN A 171 0.65 3.18 -11.56
N TRP A 172 1.18 2.08 -12.12
CA TRP A 172 1.38 0.82 -11.42
C TRP A 172 2.71 0.76 -10.65
N ARG A 173 3.49 1.83 -10.68
CA ARG A 173 4.71 2.03 -9.87
C ARG A 173 4.57 3.30 -9.03
N ASP A 174 3.34 3.61 -8.62
CA ASP A 174 3.05 4.78 -7.82
C ASP A 174 3.73 4.69 -6.44
N PRO A 175 4.56 5.68 -6.07
CA PRO A 175 5.21 5.72 -4.76
C PRO A 175 4.25 5.65 -3.57
N TYR A 176 3.00 6.07 -3.73
CA TYR A 176 1.99 5.95 -2.68
C TYR A 176 1.72 4.49 -2.27
N ILE A 177 1.94 3.53 -3.17
CA ILE A 177 1.82 2.10 -2.86
C ILE A 177 2.82 1.69 -1.77
N LEU A 178 4.06 2.19 -1.86
CA LEU A 178 5.08 2.00 -0.82
C LEU A 178 4.60 2.56 0.51
N CYS A 179 4.02 3.77 0.52
CA CYS A 179 3.49 4.38 1.74
C CYS A 179 2.43 3.51 2.41
N VAL A 180 1.52 2.92 1.62
CA VAL A 180 0.48 2.04 2.14
C VAL A 180 1.09 0.78 2.73
N LEU A 181 1.96 0.08 2.00
CA LEU A 181 2.63 -1.13 2.48
C LEU A 181 3.46 -0.85 3.74
N LEU A 182 4.19 0.26 3.76
CA LEU A 182 4.99 0.67 4.90
C LEU A 182 4.12 1.04 6.11
N GLY A 183 2.99 1.73 5.92
CA GLY A 183 2.06 2.02 7.02
C GLY A 183 1.42 0.75 7.60
N LEU A 184 1.15 -0.27 6.78
CA LEU A 184 0.76 -1.59 7.27
C LEU A 184 1.86 -2.19 8.16
N ALA A 185 3.12 -2.15 7.70
CA ALA A 185 4.26 -2.68 8.43
C ALA A 185 4.50 -1.92 9.76
N GLN A 186 4.32 -0.59 9.75
CA GLN A 186 4.36 0.23 10.97
C GLN A 186 3.27 -0.18 11.96
N SER A 187 2.05 -0.43 11.50
CA SER A 187 0.96 -0.90 12.37
C SER A 187 1.26 -2.27 12.98
N GLN A 188 1.90 -3.17 12.22
CA GLN A 188 2.35 -4.47 12.73
C GLN A 188 3.46 -4.29 13.77
N ALA A 189 4.39 -3.37 13.54
CA ALA A 189 5.49 -3.09 14.45
C ALA A 189 5.05 -2.39 15.75
N GLU A 190 3.91 -1.71 15.72
CA GLU A 190 3.33 -1.07 16.91
C GLU A 190 2.46 -2.03 17.72
N ASP A 191 1.93 -3.08 17.11
CA ASP A 191 0.98 -3.99 17.75
C ASP A 191 1.63 -4.80 18.88
N LYS A 192 1.47 -4.29 20.11
CA LYS A 192 1.95 -4.91 21.35
C LYS A 192 1.20 -6.19 21.71
N THR A 193 0.06 -6.46 21.06
CA THR A 193 -0.69 -7.71 21.27
C THR A 193 -0.13 -8.86 20.44
N SER A 194 0.78 -8.56 19.50
CA SER A 194 1.45 -9.58 18.72
C SER A 194 2.26 -10.51 19.64
N PRO A 195 2.14 -11.85 19.49
CA PRO A 195 2.93 -12.79 20.28
C PRO A 195 4.43 -12.69 20.00
N LYS A 196 4.81 -11.99 18.92
CA LYS A 196 6.20 -11.77 18.50
C LYS A 196 6.79 -10.46 19.03
N TYR A 197 6.03 -9.68 19.83
CA TYR A 197 6.53 -8.47 20.46
C TYR A 197 7.27 -8.78 21.78
N PRO A 198 8.43 -8.15 22.06
CA PRO A 198 9.15 -7.20 21.22
C PRO A 198 9.87 -7.91 20.07
N PHE A 199 9.86 -7.27 18.90
CA PHE A 199 10.43 -7.85 17.68
C PHE A 199 11.95 -8.01 17.79
N ALA A 200 12.45 -9.16 17.35
CA ALA A 200 13.88 -9.38 17.16
C ALA A 200 14.44 -8.44 16.07
N GLN A 201 15.74 -8.14 16.11
CA GLN A 201 16.37 -7.20 15.16
C GLN A 201 16.27 -7.65 13.69
N ASP A 202 16.14 -8.95 13.47
CA ASP A 202 16.00 -9.63 12.18
C ASP A 202 14.54 -9.89 11.80
N HIS A 203 13.57 -9.37 12.57
CA HIS A 203 12.16 -9.55 12.26
C HIS A 203 11.79 -8.91 10.91
N ILE A 204 10.97 -9.62 10.14
CA ILE A 204 10.47 -9.21 8.83
C ILE A 204 8.96 -9.03 8.92
N PHE A 205 8.51 -7.82 8.63
CA PHE A 205 7.10 -7.46 8.52
C PHE A 205 6.65 -7.68 7.09
N LYS A 206 5.72 -8.61 6.91
CA LYS A 206 5.17 -8.95 5.60
C LYS A 206 3.89 -8.18 5.36
N THR A 207 3.80 -7.55 4.21
CA THR A 207 2.63 -6.73 3.83
C THR A 207 2.29 -6.95 2.38
N CYS A 208 1.00 -6.86 2.07
CA CYS A 208 0.53 -6.93 0.70
C CYS A 208 -0.56 -5.91 0.39
N ALA A 209 -0.67 -5.55 -0.89
CA ALA A 209 -1.70 -4.64 -1.36
C ALA A 209 -2.17 -5.03 -2.76
N ALA A 210 -3.43 -4.74 -3.09
CA ALA A 210 -3.95 -4.85 -4.44
C ALA A 210 -4.34 -3.47 -4.97
N LEU A 211 -3.87 -3.14 -6.17
CA LEU A 211 -4.21 -1.91 -6.89
C LEU A 211 -5.05 -2.25 -8.11
N THR A 212 -6.22 -1.61 -8.22
CA THR A 212 -7.07 -1.69 -9.40
C THR A 212 -7.18 -0.35 -10.08
N ASP A 213 -7.25 -0.35 -11.41
CA ASP A 213 -7.72 0.79 -12.18
C ASP A 213 -9.21 0.61 -12.49
N ASP A 214 -9.98 1.70 -12.43
CA ASP A 214 -11.42 1.70 -12.70
C ASP A 214 -11.73 1.33 -14.14
N LYS A 215 -10.84 1.69 -15.06
CA LYS A 215 -11.00 1.45 -16.50
C LYS A 215 -10.49 0.08 -16.93
N ASN A 216 -9.71 -0.59 -16.07
CA ASN A 216 -9.14 -1.88 -16.38
C ASN A 216 -10.13 -2.99 -16.00
N GLU A 217 -10.67 -3.68 -16.99
CA GLU A 217 -11.61 -4.80 -16.80
C GLU A 217 -10.93 -6.19 -16.88
N ASP A 218 -9.61 -6.22 -17.04
CA ASP A 218 -8.87 -7.44 -17.34
C ASP A 218 -8.08 -7.93 -16.12
N PHE A 219 -7.46 -7.02 -15.38
CA PHE A 219 -6.55 -7.39 -14.29
C PHE A 219 -6.43 -6.35 -13.18
N MET A 220 -5.78 -6.77 -12.10
CA MET A 220 -5.24 -5.89 -11.06
C MET A 220 -3.79 -6.27 -10.77
N TYR A 221 -3.04 -5.36 -10.18
CA TYR A 221 -1.72 -5.70 -9.65
C TYR A 221 -1.80 -6.00 -8.16
N PHE A 222 -1.10 -7.04 -7.77
CA PHE A 222 -0.85 -7.43 -6.40
C PHE A 222 0.59 -7.11 -6.05
N TYR A 223 0.78 -6.46 -4.91
CA TYR A 223 2.06 -5.99 -4.42
C TYR A 223 2.39 -6.71 -3.13
N THR A 224 3.63 -7.15 -3.01
CA THR A 224 4.18 -7.77 -1.80
C THR A 224 5.44 -7.03 -1.41
N ALA A 225 5.63 -6.84 -0.11
CA ALA A 225 6.83 -6.22 0.43
C ALA A 225 7.17 -6.82 1.79
N GLU A 226 8.46 -7.08 1.96
CA GLU A 226 9.07 -7.55 3.20
C GLU A 226 9.89 -6.42 3.81
N PHE A 227 9.46 -5.90 4.95
CA PHE A 227 10.12 -4.82 5.64
C PHE A 227 10.95 -5.36 6.80
N SER A 228 12.25 -5.07 6.81
CA SER A 228 13.07 -5.30 8.00
C SER A 228 12.81 -4.23 9.06
N VAL A 229 13.08 -4.55 10.33
CA VAL A 229 13.15 -3.57 11.42
C VAL A 229 14.06 -2.38 11.05
N ALA A 230 15.18 -2.67 10.38
CA ALA A 230 16.11 -1.67 9.88
C ALA A 230 15.43 -0.67 8.93
N PHE A 231 14.64 -1.15 7.96
CA PHE A 231 13.97 -0.28 7.00
C PHE A 231 12.89 0.59 7.65
N ILE A 232 12.04 0.01 8.53
CA ILE A 232 10.99 0.77 9.22
C ILE A 232 11.59 1.84 10.13
N SER A 233 12.69 1.52 10.82
CA SER A 233 13.36 2.45 11.73
C SER A 233 13.90 3.72 11.04
N LYS A 234 14.02 3.74 9.70
CA LYS A 234 14.38 4.96 8.93
C LYS A 234 13.40 6.10 9.19
N PHE A 235 12.13 5.78 9.44
CA PHE A 235 11.02 6.72 9.61
C PHE A 235 10.80 7.13 11.05
N GLU A 236 11.66 6.70 11.98
CA GLU A 236 11.61 7.08 13.40
C GLU A 236 10.29 6.71 14.10
N TYR A 237 9.55 5.76 13.51
CA TYR A 237 8.28 5.26 14.02
C TYR A 237 8.12 3.77 13.70
N PRO A 238 7.56 2.96 14.62
CA PRO A 238 7.30 3.23 16.04
C PRO A 238 8.52 3.68 16.86
N LEU A 239 8.31 4.52 17.88
CA LEU A 239 9.39 5.12 18.70
C LEU A 239 10.22 4.07 19.48
N ASP A 240 9.61 2.94 19.82
CA ASP A 240 10.26 1.87 20.59
C ASP A 240 11.24 1.03 19.75
N LEU A 241 11.26 1.19 18.42
CA LEU A 241 12.14 0.43 17.53
C LEU A 241 13.58 0.92 17.61
N LYS A 242 14.48 0.02 18.05
CA LYS A 242 15.92 0.29 18.05
C LYS A 242 16.46 0.27 16.63
N LYS A 243 16.94 1.42 16.18
CA LYS A 243 17.54 1.58 14.87
C LYS A 243 18.95 0.96 14.78
N PRO A 244 19.19 0.04 13.84
CA PRO A 244 20.52 -0.52 13.60
C PRO A 244 21.44 0.49 12.88
N LYS A 245 22.77 0.33 13.04
CA LYS A 245 23.80 1.27 12.55
C LYS A 245 23.80 1.46 11.02
N ASP A 246 23.31 0.48 10.25
CA ASP A 246 23.25 0.53 8.79
C ASP A 246 21.82 0.59 8.21
N ALA A 247 20.85 1.03 9.02
CA ALA A 247 19.44 1.11 8.61
C ALA A 247 19.23 1.83 7.26
N MET A 248 19.94 2.92 7.01
CA MET A 248 19.81 3.70 5.77
C MET A 248 20.34 2.99 4.52
N SER A 249 21.18 1.97 4.67
CA SER A 249 21.68 1.17 3.56
C SER A 249 20.75 0.01 3.19
N SER A 250 19.70 -0.25 3.98
CA SER A 250 18.73 -1.30 3.64
C SER A 250 18.00 -0.95 2.35
N GLU A 251 17.97 -1.91 1.43
CA GLU A 251 17.20 -1.86 0.20
C GLU A 251 15.82 -2.49 0.42
N LEU A 252 14.84 -2.08 -0.37
CA LEU A 252 13.53 -2.69 -0.41
C LEU A 252 13.10 -2.98 -1.85
N SER A 253 12.84 -4.24 -2.15
CA SER A 253 12.13 -4.65 -3.36
C SER A 253 10.64 -4.80 -3.07
N ILE A 254 9.83 -4.14 -3.88
CA ILE A 254 8.38 -4.32 -3.88
C ILE A 254 8.06 -5.26 -5.04
N GLY A 255 7.66 -6.47 -4.71
CA GLY A 255 7.24 -7.46 -5.68
C GLY A 255 5.89 -7.09 -6.27
N ARG A 256 5.77 -7.09 -7.60
CA ARG A 256 4.55 -6.76 -8.34
C ARG A 256 4.16 -7.96 -9.21
N LYS A 257 2.97 -8.51 -8.95
CA LYS A 257 2.39 -9.64 -9.68
C LYS A 257 1.05 -9.25 -10.31
N GLN A 258 0.83 -9.63 -11.56
CA GLN A 258 -0.46 -9.38 -12.22
C GLN A 258 -1.45 -10.49 -11.88
N ILE A 259 -2.67 -10.12 -11.46
CA ILE A 259 -3.78 -11.05 -11.24
C ILE A 259 -4.88 -10.75 -12.24
N LEU A 260 -5.08 -11.65 -13.20
CA LEU A 260 -6.17 -11.56 -14.16
C LEU A 260 -7.52 -11.80 -13.47
N TYR A 261 -8.55 -11.03 -13.82
CA TYR A 261 -9.90 -11.27 -13.31
C TYR A 261 -10.50 -12.54 -13.90
N ARG A 262 -10.17 -12.86 -15.14
CA ARG A 262 -10.54 -14.14 -15.77
C ARG A 262 -9.51 -15.22 -15.41
N PRO A 263 -9.93 -16.47 -15.17
CA PRO A 263 -11.32 -16.93 -15.11
C PRO A 263 -12.02 -16.46 -13.82
N TYR A 264 -13.26 -15.94 -13.95
CA TYR A 264 -13.99 -15.37 -12.82
C TYR A 264 -14.33 -16.38 -11.72
N LYS A 265 -14.45 -17.67 -12.08
CA LYS A 265 -14.74 -18.75 -11.14
C LYS A 265 -13.62 -18.99 -10.13
N THR A 266 -12.36 -18.87 -10.57
CA THR A 266 -11.18 -19.17 -9.75
C THR A 266 -10.53 -17.90 -9.19
N PHE A 267 -10.94 -16.71 -9.64
CA PHE A 267 -10.37 -15.43 -9.20
C PHE A 267 -10.33 -15.28 -7.68
N ARG A 268 -11.43 -15.60 -7.00
CA ARG A 268 -11.51 -15.48 -5.54
C ARG A 268 -10.48 -16.36 -4.83
N ALA A 269 -10.38 -17.63 -5.25
CA ALA A 269 -9.41 -18.57 -4.70
C ALA A 269 -7.97 -18.12 -4.98
N ARG A 270 -7.68 -17.68 -6.22
CA ARG A 270 -6.36 -17.13 -6.59
C ARG A 270 -5.99 -15.93 -5.73
N LEU A 271 -6.90 -14.96 -5.56
CA LEU A 271 -6.65 -13.79 -4.73
C LEU A 271 -6.37 -14.17 -3.27
N LEU A 272 -7.17 -15.07 -2.69
CA LEU A 272 -6.95 -15.50 -1.31
C LEU A 272 -5.63 -16.28 -1.16
N ALA A 273 -5.27 -17.10 -2.15
CA ALA A 273 -4.00 -17.83 -2.17
C ALA A 273 -2.80 -16.87 -2.19
N GLU A 274 -2.85 -15.81 -3.01
CA GLU A 274 -1.81 -14.77 -3.03
C GLU A 274 -1.71 -14.03 -1.69
N ILE A 275 -2.85 -13.68 -1.07
CA ILE A 275 -2.87 -13.04 0.24
C ILE A 275 -2.29 -13.97 1.31
N SER A 276 -2.63 -15.26 1.31
CA SER A 276 -2.09 -16.22 2.27
C SER A 276 -0.60 -16.54 2.06
N SER A 277 -0.12 -16.50 0.82
CA SER A 277 1.28 -16.72 0.50
C SER A 277 2.14 -15.52 0.93
N ALA A 278 1.58 -14.32 0.83
CA ALA A 278 2.28 -13.07 1.15
C ALA A 278 2.35 -12.74 2.64
N LEU A 279 1.51 -13.35 3.50
CA LEU A 279 1.42 -13.08 4.94
C LEU A 279 2.06 -14.18 5.77
#